data_AF-A0A957LDN1-F1
#
_entry.id   AF-A0A957LDN1-F1
#
_cell.length_a   1.000
_cell.length_b   1.000
_cell.length_c   1.000
_cell.angle_alpha   90.00
_cell.angle_beta   90.00
_cell.angle_gamma   90.00
#
_symmetry.space_group_name_H-M   'P 1'
#
loop_
_entity.id
_entity.type
_entity.pdbx_description
1 polymer ?
#
loop_
_entity_poly.entity_id
_entity_poly.type
_entity_poly.pdbx_seq_one_letter_code
_entity_poly.pdbx_strand_id
1 'polypeptide(L)'
;MNEPFNQKPPRNWPKTILIILALVLLYGLAINSTEINLQEPLEPQRQENLVSLIRELARPDLFAYDTETLSTNASIRMPCPDDIKASQVNNQGRTLVVIPNCVTTTQDVVLVQGTNFPPNASGIIRWYPDGSTTTRRITDFKANNEGAFEVEFTMPDVRESAEPQRLEFAEVVSRQVTGLSDTTLLALDKIVETVLMALMASTVGTLLAIPISFMAARNLMVDIKMPLGAIMLVVVLIPLFGWIGGLIADLLVMIAAILTSNAVLGIISVLIILAITFFVFRLMANAMENTFDSQPAWQTQALLVLFLFLSVFSLVTLAHLGVGVGTWLSENLGVFGFVGNFIFVLSDLTILLLSVLVGFVGILFGITLGGRYGEEIILRLPHLSAQIFTAVATAVGTAVFFIGVTMSFIWINLLGLRDFVPETTA
;
A
#
# COMPACT_ATOMS: atom_id res chain seq x y z
N MET A 1 -49.66 -0.07 29.65
CA MET A 1 -49.81 1.23 28.96
C MET A 1 -48.54 1.46 28.18
N ASN A 2 -48.58 1.22 26.86
CA ASN A 2 -47.44 1.33 25.97
C ASN A 2 -47.42 2.75 25.42
N GLU A 3 -46.47 3.57 25.83
CA GLU A 3 -46.17 4.79 25.09
C GLU A 3 -45.43 4.42 23.80
N PRO A 4 -45.85 4.94 22.63
CA PRO A 4 -45.11 4.76 21.40
C PRO A 4 -43.82 5.60 21.46
N PHE A 5 -42.67 4.95 21.29
CA PHE A 5 -41.38 5.61 21.09
C PHE A 5 -41.38 6.42 19.79
N ASN A 6 -41.99 7.60 19.80
CA ASN A 6 -41.87 8.59 18.74
C ASN A 6 -40.60 9.43 18.97
N GLN A 7 -39.44 8.80 18.81
CA GLN A 7 -38.18 9.52 18.80
C GLN A 7 -38.05 10.25 17.46
N LYS A 8 -38.40 11.54 17.44
CA LYS A 8 -38.02 12.45 16.36
C LYS A 8 -36.50 12.32 16.14
N PRO A 9 -36.01 12.20 14.89
CA PRO A 9 -34.58 12.12 14.64
C PRO A 9 -33.90 13.36 15.25
N PRO A 10 -32.78 13.19 15.98
CA PRO A 10 -32.16 14.30 16.69
C PRO A 10 -31.79 15.42 15.70
N ARG A 11 -32.04 16.68 16.10
CA ARG A 11 -31.84 17.93 15.32
C ARG A 11 -30.42 18.12 14.73
N ASN A 12 -29.50 17.22 15.03
CA ASN A 12 -28.12 17.18 14.55
C ASN A 12 -27.91 16.20 13.38
N TRP A 13 -28.95 15.54 12.87
CA TRP A 13 -28.85 14.62 11.73
C TRP A 13 -28.15 15.22 10.48
N PRO A 14 -28.39 16.48 10.07
CA PRO A 14 -27.62 17.04 8.94
C PRO A 14 -26.13 17.19 9.27
N LYS A 15 -25.78 17.43 10.54
CA LYS A 15 -24.38 17.49 10.98
C LYS A 15 -23.73 16.11 11.01
N THR A 16 -24.45 15.08 11.46
CA THR A 16 -23.93 13.70 11.41
C THR A 16 -23.79 13.19 9.98
N ILE A 17 -24.73 13.52 9.08
CA ILE A 17 -24.58 13.22 7.65
C ILE A 17 -23.36 13.93 7.06
N LEU A 18 -23.15 15.21 7.35
CA LEU A 18 -21.97 15.96 6.90
C LEU A 18 -20.66 15.37 7.43
N ILE A 19 -20.63 14.97 8.70
CA ILE A 19 -19.45 14.32 9.30
C ILE A 19 -19.19 12.97 8.63
N ILE A 20 -20.22 12.15 8.40
CA ILE A 20 -20.09 10.86 7.71
C ILE A 20 -19.63 11.09 6.28
N LEU A 21 -20.19 12.06 5.56
CA LEU A 21 -19.79 12.41 4.19
C LEU A 21 -18.33 12.88 4.14
N ALA A 22 -17.92 13.73 5.09
CA ALA A 22 -16.53 14.19 5.20
C ALA A 22 -15.58 13.04 5.53
N LEU A 23 -15.98 12.13 6.41
CA LEU A 23 -15.25 10.89 6.70
C LEU A 23 -15.11 10.02 5.46
N VAL A 24 -16.21 9.79 4.73
CA VAL A 24 -16.20 9.00 3.49
C VAL A 24 -15.34 9.66 2.41
N LEU A 25 -15.38 10.99 2.26
CA LEU A 25 -14.51 11.72 1.34
C LEU A 25 -13.04 11.60 1.73
N LEU A 26 -12.72 11.75 3.01
CA LEU A 26 -11.36 11.69 3.52
C LEU A 26 -10.78 10.27 3.38
N TYR A 27 -11.57 9.23 3.68
CA TYR A 27 -11.18 7.83 3.46
C TYR A 27 -11.15 7.45 1.98
N GLY A 28 -12.02 8.04 1.16
CA GLY A 28 -11.99 7.89 -0.30
C GLY A 28 -10.70 8.44 -0.91
N LEU A 29 -10.30 9.64 -0.48
CA LEU A 29 -9.01 10.23 -0.82
C LEU A 29 -7.84 9.39 -0.33
N ALA A 30 -7.90 8.90 0.91
CA ALA A 30 -6.89 7.99 1.46
C ALA A 30 -6.70 6.76 0.58
N ILE A 31 -7.76 6.00 0.31
CA ILE A 31 -7.68 4.78 -0.48
C ILE A 31 -7.19 5.05 -1.91
N ASN A 32 -7.61 6.18 -2.51
CA ASN A 32 -7.18 6.54 -3.86
C ASN A 32 -5.71 6.93 -3.94
N SER A 33 -5.19 7.64 -2.94
CA SER A 33 -3.79 8.10 -2.90
C SER A 33 -2.81 7.00 -2.49
N THR A 34 -3.27 5.93 -1.83
CA THR A 34 -2.40 4.91 -1.23
C THR A 34 -2.04 3.74 -2.12
N GLU A 35 -2.08 3.88 -3.45
CA GLU A 35 -1.73 2.84 -4.46
C GLU A 35 -1.02 1.61 -3.85
N ILE A 36 -1.81 0.66 -3.32
CA ILE A 36 -1.29 -0.35 -2.38
C ILE A 36 -0.52 -1.38 -3.20
N ASN A 37 0.76 -1.09 -3.47
CA ASN A 37 1.62 -1.95 -4.26
C ASN A 37 2.74 -2.53 -3.39
N LEU A 38 2.46 -3.70 -2.82
CA LEU A 38 3.38 -4.43 -1.93
C LEU A 38 4.57 -5.07 -2.68
N GLN A 39 4.65 -4.94 -4.01
CA GLN A 39 5.61 -5.68 -4.85
C GLN A 39 6.86 -4.84 -5.21
N GLU A 40 6.77 -3.52 -5.12
CA GLU A 40 7.79 -2.59 -5.57
C GLU A 40 9.02 -2.38 -4.63
N PRO A 41 8.94 -2.62 -3.30
CA PRO A 41 10.10 -2.48 -2.40
C PRO A 41 11.11 -3.63 -2.42
N LEU A 42 10.80 -4.77 -3.04
CA LEU A 42 11.57 -6.03 -2.91
C LEU A 42 12.69 -6.20 -3.96
N GLU A 43 12.91 -5.20 -4.80
CA GLU A 43 13.84 -5.31 -5.93
C GLU A 43 15.31 -5.06 -5.50
N PRO A 44 16.21 -6.05 -5.64
CA PRO A 44 17.57 -5.99 -5.08
C PRO A 44 18.45 -4.89 -5.69
N GLN A 45 18.17 -4.44 -6.92
CA GLN A 45 18.92 -3.38 -7.60
C GLN A 45 18.71 -1.96 -7.02
N ARG A 46 17.67 -1.72 -6.21
CA ARG A 46 17.46 -0.41 -5.55
C ARG A 46 18.25 -0.26 -4.24
N GLN A 47 18.68 -1.35 -3.60
CA GLN A 47 19.41 -1.29 -2.33
C GLN A 47 20.84 -0.74 -2.50
N GLU A 48 21.47 -0.91 -3.66
CA GLU A 48 22.81 -0.35 -3.96
C GLU A 48 22.77 1.18 -4.15
N ASN A 49 21.62 1.73 -4.58
CA ASN A 49 21.41 3.16 -4.77
C ASN A 49 20.92 3.89 -3.50
N LEU A 50 20.65 3.15 -2.41
CA LEU A 50 20.09 3.70 -1.17
C LEU A 50 21.00 4.77 -0.55
N VAL A 51 22.33 4.63 -0.69
CA VAL A 51 23.30 5.62 -0.17
C VAL A 51 23.26 6.94 -0.96
N SER A 52 23.01 6.88 -2.28
CA SER A 52 22.81 8.09 -3.09
C SER A 52 21.50 8.78 -2.73
N LEU A 53 20.42 8.00 -2.59
CA LEU A 53 19.10 8.48 -2.15
C LEU A 53 19.14 9.11 -0.74
N ILE A 54 19.83 8.49 0.22
CA ILE A 54 19.99 9.05 1.58
C ILE A 54 20.83 10.34 1.55
N ARG A 55 21.84 10.42 0.67
CA ARG A 55 22.65 11.63 0.50
C ARG A 55 21.86 12.76 -0.17
N GLU A 56 20.98 12.43 -1.11
CA GLU A 56 20.04 13.37 -1.75
C GLU A 56 18.96 13.83 -0.76
N LEU A 57 18.46 12.95 0.12
CA LEU A 57 17.58 13.32 1.24
C LEU A 57 18.27 14.25 2.25
N ALA A 58 19.58 14.10 2.45
CA ALA A 58 20.36 14.98 3.33
C ALA A 58 20.57 16.40 2.75
N ARG A 59 20.28 16.60 1.46
CA ARG A 59 20.25 17.92 0.80
C ARG A 59 18.98 18.03 -0.04
N PRO A 60 17.81 18.22 0.60
CA PRO A 60 16.56 18.27 -0.11
C PRO A 60 16.56 19.47 -1.06
N ASP A 61 16.33 19.20 -2.33
CA ASP A 61 16.04 20.26 -3.29
C ASP A 61 14.60 20.69 -3.04
N LEU A 62 14.39 21.82 -2.35
CA LEU A 62 13.07 22.29 -1.91
C LEU A 62 12.36 23.14 -2.97
N PHE A 63 13.12 23.79 -3.85
CA PHE A 63 12.61 24.82 -4.75
C PHE A 63 13.04 24.53 -6.18
N ALA A 64 12.09 24.62 -7.11
CA ALA A 64 12.42 24.61 -8.53
C ALA A 64 13.02 25.96 -8.93
N TYR A 65 14.13 25.91 -9.66
CA TYR A 65 14.78 27.08 -10.24
C TYR A 65 14.67 27.00 -11.75
N ASP A 66 14.10 28.04 -12.38
CA ASP A 66 14.21 28.19 -13.82
C ASP A 66 15.49 28.97 -14.14
N THR A 67 16.32 28.41 -15.02
CA THR A 67 17.60 28.99 -15.41
C THR A 67 17.55 29.35 -16.89
N GLU A 68 17.43 30.64 -17.18
CA GLU A 68 17.71 31.14 -18.52
C GLU A 68 19.23 31.08 -18.73
N THR A 69 19.66 30.26 -19.69
CA THR A 69 21.06 30.14 -20.06
C THR A 69 21.30 30.73 -21.44
N LEU A 70 22.22 31.69 -21.52
CA LEU A 70 22.74 32.18 -22.79
C LEU A 70 24.04 31.43 -23.08
N SER A 71 24.05 30.66 -24.17
CA SER A 71 25.22 29.87 -24.52
C SER A 71 25.99 30.46 -25.69
N THR A 72 27.32 30.47 -25.54
CA THR A 72 28.24 30.73 -26.66
C THR A 72 29.06 29.48 -26.89
N ASN A 73 29.14 29.01 -28.14
CA ASN A 73 29.80 27.76 -28.49
C ASN A 73 31.19 28.03 -29.09
N ALA A 74 32.20 27.30 -28.62
CA ALA A 74 33.51 27.20 -29.26
C ALA A 74 33.80 25.76 -29.65
N SER A 75 34.65 25.55 -30.64
CA SER A 75 35.07 24.21 -31.06
C SER A 75 36.52 23.94 -30.65
N ILE A 76 36.79 22.74 -30.14
CA ILE A 76 38.13 22.27 -29.77
C ILE A 76 38.37 20.87 -30.36
N ARG A 77 39.60 20.55 -30.74
CA ARG A 77 39.96 19.25 -31.34
C ARG A 77 40.96 18.48 -30.47
N MET A 78 40.83 17.15 -30.46
CA MET A 78 41.73 16.26 -29.73
C MET A 78 41.87 14.91 -30.46
N PRO A 79 42.98 14.65 -31.19
CA PRO A 79 44.31 15.27 -31.08
C PRO A 79 44.52 16.52 -31.96
N CYS A 80 45.60 17.29 -31.69
CA CYS A 80 45.98 18.48 -32.45
C CYS A 80 46.39 18.17 -33.91
N PRO A 81 45.89 18.92 -34.92
CA PRO A 81 46.47 18.94 -36.26
C PRO A 81 47.76 19.79 -36.33
N ASP A 82 48.60 19.57 -37.34
CA ASP A 82 49.93 20.19 -37.50
C ASP A 82 49.94 21.74 -37.65
N ASP A 83 48.79 22.39 -37.83
CA ASP A 83 48.63 23.85 -37.94
C ASP A 83 47.81 24.39 -36.75
N ILE A 84 48.50 24.92 -35.73
CA ILE A 84 47.89 25.45 -34.50
C ILE A 84 47.53 26.93 -34.72
N LYS A 85 46.24 27.25 -34.67
CA LYS A 85 45.74 28.64 -34.74
C LYS A 85 44.81 28.92 -33.58
N ALA A 86 44.91 30.09 -32.96
CA ALA A 86 43.91 30.52 -31.97
C ALA A 86 42.51 30.51 -32.61
N SER A 87 41.53 29.90 -31.96
CA SER A 87 40.14 29.95 -32.41
C SER A 87 39.46 31.12 -31.73
N GLN A 88 39.09 32.13 -32.53
CA GLN A 88 38.31 33.27 -32.08
C GLN A 88 36.87 33.09 -32.57
N VAL A 89 35.93 33.01 -31.63
CA VAL A 89 34.50 32.99 -31.93
C VAL A 89 33.92 34.35 -31.52
N ASN A 90 33.28 35.03 -32.48
CA ASN A 90 32.49 36.22 -32.20
C ASN A 90 31.02 35.87 -32.38
N ASN A 91 30.23 35.97 -31.31
CA ASN A 91 28.79 35.77 -31.34
C ASN A 91 28.10 36.95 -30.66
N GLN A 92 27.26 37.66 -31.41
CA GLN A 92 26.47 38.80 -30.91
C GLN A 92 27.30 39.87 -30.15
N GLY A 93 28.54 40.12 -30.59
CA GLY A 93 29.44 41.12 -29.99
C GLY A 93 30.29 40.60 -28.82
N ARG A 94 30.09 39.36 -28.38
CA ARG A 94 30.93 38.68 -27.38
C ARG A 94 32.09 37.98 -28.09
N THR A 95 33.30 38.13 -27.59
CA THR A 95 34.48 37.47 -28.17
C THR A 95 34.98 36.42 -27.21
N LEU A 96 35.10 35.18 -27.69
CA LEU A 96 35.77 34.09 -26.99
C LEU A 96 37.02 33.69 -27.77
N VAL A 97 38.14 33.58 -27.07
CA VAL A 97 39.41 33.13 -27.62
C VAL A 97 39.85 31.91 -26.81
N VAL A 98 40.04 30.79 -27.50
CA VAL A 98 40.52 29.53 -26.91
C VAL A 98 41.95 29.28 -27.38
N ILE A 99 42.87 29.13 -26.43
CA ILE A 99 44.32 29.05 -26.66
C ILE A 99 44.92 27.91 -25.82
N PRO A 100 45.51 26.87 -26.43
CA PRO A 100 45.39 26.46 -27.84
C PRO A 100 43.98 25.94 -28.16
N ASN A 101 43.58 25.98 -29.43
CA ASN A 101 42.27 25.46 -29.90
C ASN A 101 42.27 23.94 -30.12
N CYS A 102 43.33 23.26 -29.71
CA CYS A 102 43.50 21.82 -29.81
C CYS A 102 44.34 21.33 -28.65
N VAL A 103 44.16 20.06 -28.29
CA VAL A 103 44.82 19.41 -27.16
C VAL A 103 45.38 18.06 -27.62
N THR A 104 46.60 17.71 -27.19
CA THR A 104 47.22 16.42 -27.55
C THR A 104 47.01 15.39 -26.44
N THR A 105 47.08 15.83 -25.19
CA THR A 105 46.90 15.00 -23.99
C THR A 105 45.85 15.61 -23.08
N THR A 106 45.08 14.80 -22.36
CA THR A 106 44.05 15.25 -21.40
C THR A 106 44.62 16.13 -20.27
N GLN A 107 45.95 16.14 -20.10
CA GLN A 107 46.70 16.95 -19.13
C GLN A 107 47.12 18.34 -19.67
N ASP A 108 46.95 18.63 -20.96
CA ASP A 108 47.35 19.93 -21.51
C ASP A 108 46.37 21.02 -21.03
N VAL A 109 46.92 22.18 -20.67
CA VAL A 109 46.16 23.33 -20.18
C VAL A 109 45.62 24.13 -21.36
N VAL A 110 44.31 24.39 -21.34
CA VAL A 110 43.62 25.27 -22.27
C VAL A 110 43.24 26.56 -21.57
N LEU A 111 43.72 27.68 -22.10
CA LEU A 111 43.36 29.02 -21.67
C LEU A 111 42.16 29.52 -22.47
N VAL A 112 41.12 29.96 -21.78
CA VAL A 112 39.99 30.65 -22.41
C VAL A 112 39.91 32.09 -21.92
N GLN A 113 39.89 33.00 -22.88
CA GLN A 113 39.68 34.42 -22.66
C GLN A 113 38.35 34.84 -23.27
N GLY A 114 37.46 35.40 -22.45
CA GLY A 114 36.21 36.00 -22.90
C GLY A 114 36.23 37.50 -22.71
N THR A 115 35.73 38.26 -23.69
CA THR A 115 35.56 39.72 -23.59
C THR A 115 34.15 40.14 -24.04
N ASN A 116 33.67 41.25 -23.47
CA ASN A 116 32.34 41.82 -23.70
C ASN A 116 31.16 40.96 -23.18
N PHE A 117 31.39 40.24 -22.08
CA PHE A 117 30.32 39.62 -21.28
C PHE A 117 29.66 40.66 -20.37
N PRO A 118 28.44 40.43 -19.86
CA PRO A 118 27.86 41.31 -18.85
C PRO A 118 28.76 41.42 -17.60
N PRO A 119 28.84 42.59 -16.95
CA PRO A 119 29.68 42.78 -15.77
C PRO A 119 29.24 41.86 -14.63
N ASN A 120 30.19 41.16 -14.00
CA ASN A 120 29.94 40.14 -12.96
C ASN A 120 29.12 38.91 -13.41
N ALA A 121 29.00 38.65 -14.71
CA ALA A 121 28.37 37.42 -15.21
C ALA A 121 29.08 36.17 -14.66
N SER A 122 28.31 35.18 -14.22
CA SER A 122 28.82 33.88 -13.77
C SER A 122 28.20 32.76 -14.60
N GLY A 123 29.01 31.78 -14.98
CA GLY A 123 28.55 30.67 -15.80
C GLY A 123 29.39 29.42 -15.65
N ILE A 124 29.00 28.40 -16.40
CA ILE A 124 29.65 27.09 -16.42
C ILE A 124 30.14 26.76 -17.82
N ILE A 125 31.31 26.12 -17.90
CA ILE A 125 31.86 25.58 -19.13
C ILE A 125 31.45 24.11 -19.22
N ARG A 126 30.65 23.77 -20.23
CA ARG A 126 30.24 22.40 -20.54
C ARG A 126 30.95 21.91 -21.78
N TRP A 127 31.34 20.64 -21.75
CA TRP A 127 31.95 19.96 -22.88
C TRP A 127 31.01 18.88 -23.44
N TYR A 128 30.89 18.89 -24.77
CA TYR A 128 30.14 17.94 -25.57
C TYR A 128 31.16 17.08 -26.35
N PRO A 129 31.31 15.80 -25.97
CA PRO A 129 32.10 14.85 -26.74
C PRO A 129 31.48 14.64 -28.13
N ASP A 130 32.33 14.26 -29.08
CA ASP A 130 31.90 13.88 -30.42
C ASP A 130 30.92 12.69 -30.37
N GLY A 131 29.81 12.79 -31.13
CA GLY A 131 28.77 11.76 -31.24
C GLY A 131 27.97 11.44 -29.96
N SER A 132 28.18 12.14 -28.84
CA SER A 132 27.54 11.85 -27.55
C SER A 132 26.41 12.82 -27.19
N THR A 133 25.33 12.29 -26.60
CA THR A 133 24.25 13.09 -25.98
C THR A 133 24.53 13.45 -24.52
N THR A 134 25.60 12.91 -23.93
CA THR A 134 25.99 13.18 -22.53
C THR A 134 26.97 14.36 -22.45
N THR A 135 26.75 15.24 -21.47
CA THR A 135 27.57 16.45 -21.25
C THR A 135 28.38 16.32 -19.98
N ARG A 136 29.55 16.98 -19.93
CA ARG A 136 30.34 17.11 -18.69
C ARG A 136 30.62 18.57 -18.37
N ARG A 137 30.44 18.95 -17.10
CA ARG A 137 30.89 20.25 -16.57
C ARG A 137 32.41 20.20 -16.36
N ILE A 138 33.12 21.17 -16.92
CA ILE A 138 34.58 21.30 -16.76
C ILE A 138 34.90 22.21 -15.57
N THR A 139 34.50 23.47 -15.66
CA THR A 139 34.82 24.50 -14.67
C THR A 139 33.81 25.65 -14.73
N ASP A 140 33.90 26.56 -13.77
CA ASP A 140 33.07 27.76 -13.70
C ASP A 140 33.88 28.98 -14.13
N PHE A 141 33.22 29.97 -14.72
CA PHE A 141 33.84 31.25 -15.04
C PHE A 141 33.08 32.41 -14.39
N LYS A 142 33.80 33.47 -14.07
CA LYS A 142 33.23 34.71 -13.55
C LYS A 142 33.88 35.90 -14.27
N ALA A 143 33.05 36.70 -14.94
CA ALA A 143 33.47 37.93 -15.60
C ALA A 143 33.75 39.03 -14.57
N ASN A 144 34.73 39.88 -14.85
CA ASN A 144 35.07 41.05 -14.06
C ASN A 144 34.06 42.20 -14.31
N ASN A 145 34.31 43.36 -13.70
CA ASN A 145 33.45 44.54 -13.87
C ASN A 145 33.49 45.13 -15.30
N GLU A 146 34.49 44.78 -16.12
CA GLU A 146 34.59 45.17 -17.52
C GLU A 146 34.03 44.10 -18.49
N GLY A 147 33.51 42.99 -17.97
CA GLY A 147 32.97 41.91 -18.81
C GLY A 147 34.04 41.01 -19.43
N ALA A 148 35.26 41.01 -18.89
CA ALA A 148 36.34 40.13 -19.30
C ALA A 148 36.53 38.98 -18.28
N PHE A 149 36.88 37.78 -18.77
CA PHE A 149 37.30 36.66 -17.92
C PHE A 149 38.45 35.90 -18.56
N GLU A 150 39.25 35.26 -17.70
CA GLU A 150 40.35 34.38 -18.09
C GLU A 150 40.31 33.15 -17.18
N VAL A 151 40.20 31.96 -17.78
CA VAL A 151 40.10 30.70 -17.05
C VAL A 151 40.96 29.64 -17.73
N GLU A 152 41.75 28.93 -16.93
CA GLU A 152 42.54 27.78 -17.35
C GLU A 152 41.85 26.49 -16.92
N PHE A 153 41.81 25.49 -17.81
CA PHE A 153 41.31 24.15 -17.47
C PHE A 153 42.02 23.06 -18.27
N THR A 154 41.87 21.82 -17.82
CA THR A 154 42.34 20.61 -18.52
C THR A 154 41.17 19.79 -19.06
N MET A 155 41.42 19.00 -20.10
CA MET A 155 40.37 18.20 -20.74
C MET A 155 40.07 16.92 -19.94
N PRO A 156 38.79 16.52 -19.78
CA PRO A 156 38.45 15.25 -19.13
C PRO A 156 39.00 14.03 -19.89
N ASP A 157 39.37 12.96 -19.17
CA ASP A 157 39.86 11.71 -19.78
C ASP A 157 38.78 11.00 -20.61
N VAL A 158 38.88 11.09 -21.94
CA VAL A 158 37.95 10.47 -22.89
C VAL A 158 38.67 10.01 -24.17
N ARG A 159 38.04 9.10 -24.92
CA ARG A 159 38.58 8.53 -26.16
C ARG A 159 38.89 9.63 -27.18
N GLU A 160 40.09 9.60 -27.74
CA GLU A 160 40.57 10.51 -28.78
C GLU A 160 39.65 10.46 -30.01
N SER A 161 39.24 11.63 -30.53
CA SER A 161 38.46 11.77 -31.77
C SER A 161 38.92 13.00 -32.55
N ALA A 162 39.29 12.79 -33.82
CA ALA A 162 39.78 13.84 -34.71
C ALA A 162 38.70 14.88 -35.11
N GLU A 163 37.43 14.60 -34.83
CA GLU A 163 36.30 15.50 -35.11
C GLU A 163 36.23 16.68 -34.11
N PRO A 164 35.72 17.85 -34.53
CA PRO A 164 35.61 19.02 -33.65
C PRO A 164 34.57 18.79 -32.55
N GLN A 165 35.02 18.86 -31.30
CA GLN A 165 34.21 18.76 -30.09
C GLN A 165 33.71 20.15 -29.69
N ARG A 166 32.54 20.24 -29.04
CA ARG A 166 31.91 21.53 -28.70
C ARG A 166 32.11 21.88 -27.22
N LEU A 167 32.63 23.08 -26.97
CA LEU A 167 32.65 23.74 -25.67
C LEU A 167 31.50 24.75 -25.64
N GLU A 168 30.60 24.59 -24.69
CA GLU A 168 29.48 25.49 -24.45
C GLU A 168 29.76 26.33 -23.19
N PHE A 169 29.82 27.64 -23.36
CA PHE A 169 29.91 28.60 -22.26
C PHE A 169 28.50 29.04 -21.90
N ALA A 170 27.90 28.40 -20.90
CA ALA A 170 26.55 28.68 -20.47
C ALA A 170 26.56 29.72 -19.33
N GLU A 171 26.17 30.94 -19.65
CA GLU A 171 25.93 32.02 -18.69
C GLU A 171 24.62 31.77 -17.95
N VAL A 172 24.61 31.89 -16.62
CA VAL A 172 23.38 31.80 -15.83
C VAL A 172 22.84 33.22 -15.67
N VAL A 173 21.81 33.59 -16.46
CA VAL A 173 21.30 34.96 -16.54
C VAL A 173 20.41 35.30 -15.35
N SER A 174 19.57 34.36 -14.92
CA SER A 174 18.79 34.49 -13.70
C SER A 174 18.50 33.11 -13.11
N ARG A 175 18.30 33.08 -11.79
CA ARG A 175 17.73 31.94 -11.06
C ARG A 175 16.47 32.46 -10.38
N GLN A 176 15.33 32.24 -11.00
CA GLN A 176 14.05 32.60 -10.39
C GLN A 176 13.41 31.36 -9.78
N VAL A 177 12.92 31.49 -8.55
CA VAL A 177 12.14 30.44 -7.90
C VAL A 177 10.77 30.40 -8.56
N THR A 178 10.45 29.29 -9.20
CA THR A 178 9.15 29.09 -9.88
C THR A 178 8.13 28.40 -8.98
N GLY A 179 8.59 27.66 -7.97
CA GLY A 179 7.72 26.96 -7.02
C GLY A 179 8.48 25.93 -6.18
N LEU A 180 7.72 25.01 -5.58
CA LEU A 180 8.30 23.80 -5.00
C LEU A 180 8.88 22.92 -6.11
N SER A 181 9.99 22.24 -5.80
CA SER A 181 10.54 21.23 -6.70
C SER A 181 9.59 20.04 -6.85
N ASP A 182 9.66 19.34 -7.98
CA ASP A 182 8.91 18.10 -8.20
C ASP A 182 9.22 17.04 -7.15
N THR A 183 10.47 17.00 -6.67
CA THR A 183 10.91 16.12 -5.57
C THR A 183 10.19 16.44 -4.27
N THR A 184 9.95 17.71 -3.96
CA THR A 184 9.23 18.13 -2.75
C THR A 184 7.74 17.80 -2.85
N LEU A 185 7.13 18.02 -4.01
CA LEU A 185 5.73 17.65 -4.24
C LEU A 185 5.53 16.15 -4.10
N LEU A 186 6.42 15.35 -4.70
CA LEU A 186 6.39 13.89 -4.59
C LEU A 186 6.63 13.42 -3.16
N ALA A 187 7.58 14.02 -2.44
CA ALA A 187 7.80 13.70 -1.03
C ALA A 187 6.58 14.02 -0.16
N LEU A 188 5.92 15.16 -0.39
CA LEU A 188 4.71 15.54 0.33
C LEU A 188 3.54 14.60 0.04
N ASP A 189 3.39 14.19 -1.23
CA ASP A 189 2.42 13.18 -1.63
C ASP A 189 2.64 11.85 -0.88
N LYS A 190 3.88 11.35 -0.84
CA LYS A 190 4.23 10.10 -0.12
C LYS A 190 4.12 10.21 1.40
N ILE A 191 4.36 11.39 1.98
CA ILE A 191 4.12 11.62 3.42
C ILE A 191 2.63 11.57 3.72
N VAL A 192 1.81 12.26 2.92
CA VAL A 192 0.34 12.26 3.09
C VAL A 192 -0.21 10.85 2.94
N GLU A 193 0.25 10.12 1.92
CA GLU A 193 -0.06 8.71 1.69
C GLU A 193 0.20 7.86 2.95
N THR A 194 1.39 7.96 3.52
CA THR A 194 1.79 7.18 4.70
C THR A 194 0.93 7.53 5.93
N VAL A 195 0.66 8.82 6.16
CA VAL A 195 -0.19 9.26 7.27
C VAL A 195 -1.62 8.74 7.12
N LEU A 196 -2.16 8.75 5.89
CA LEU A 196 -3.49 8.24 5.60
C LEU A 196 -3.59 6.71 5.78
N MET A 197 -2.57 5.94 5.37
CA MET A 197 -2.48 4.50 5.66
C MET A 197 -2.43 4.22 7.17
N ALA A 198 -1.60 4.95 7.92
CA ALA A 198 -1.48 4.78 9.36
C ALA A 198 -2.80 5.12 10.09
N LEU A 199 -3.48 6.20 9.69
CA LEU A 199 -4.78 6.56 10.22
C LEU A 199 -5.81 5.46 9.95
N MET A 200 -5.89 4.96 8.72
CA MET A 200 -6.81 3.89 8.34
C MET A 200 -6.54 2.58 9.09
N ALA A 201 -5.27 2.19 9.21
CA ALA A 201 -4.88 0.99 9.95
C ALA A 201 -5.27 1.11 11.43
N SER A 202 -5.02 2.25 12.06
CA SER A 202 -5.35 2.46 13.48
C SER A 202 -6.86 2.55 13.74
N THR A 203 -7.65 3.12 12.83
CA THR A 203 -9.11 3.21 12.99
C THR A 203 -9.77 1.87 12.79
N VAL A 204 -9.43 1.13 11.74
CA VAL A 204 -9.93 -0.24 11.49
C VAL A 204 -9.47 -1.17 12.62
N GLY A 205 -8.21 -1.06 13.02
CA GLY A 205 -7.65 -1.82 14.15
C GLY A 205 -8.41 -1.55 15.45
N THR A 206 -8.67 -0.29 15.79
CA THR A 206 -9.42 0.07 17.01
C THR A 206 -10.87 -0.40 16.94
N LEU A 207 -11.52 -0.26 15.79
CA LEU A 207 -12.91 -0.69 15.57
C LEU A 207 -13.10 -2.18 15.83
N LEU A 208 -12.12 -3.00 15.42
CA LEU A 208 -12.13 -4.46 15.67
C LEU A 208 -11.61 -4.83 17.06
N ALA A 209 -10.60 -4.12 17.58
CA ALA A 209 -9.96 -4.43 18.85
C ALA A 209 -10.91 -4.23 20.04
N ILE A 210 -11.76 -3.20 20.02
CA ILE A 210 -12.70 -2.91 21.11
C ILE A 210 -13.65 -4.11 21.38
N PRO A 211 -14.47 -4.58 20.42
CA PRO A 211 -15.41 -5.67 20.68
C PRO A 211 -14.69 -6.99 21.02
N ILE A 212 -13.55 -7.27 20.36
CA ILE A 212 -12.74 -8.47 20.64
C ILE A 212 -12.19 -8.43 22.07
N SER A 213 -11.70 -7.27 22.52
CA SER A 213 -11.20 -7.04 23.88
C SER A 213 -12.27 -7.34 24.92
N PHE A 214 -13.50 -6.82 24.75
CA PHE A 214 -14.60 -7.09 25.68
C PHE A 214 -15.01 -8.57 25.69
N MET A 215 -15.03 -9.22 24.52
CA MET A 215 -15.33 -10.66 24.43
C MET A 215 -14.27 -11.49 25.16
N ALA A 216 -12.99 -11.17 24.96
CA ALA A 216 -11.87 -11.84 25.63
C ALA A 216 -11.90 -11.62 27.15
N ALA A 217 -12.13 -10.39 27.60
CA ALA A 217 -12.21 -10.04 29.02
C ALA A 217 -13.32 -10.82 29.73
N ARG A 218 -14.50 -10.96 29.10
CA ARG A 218 -15.60 -11.75 29.66
C ARG A 218 -15.25 -13.25 29.76
N ASN A 219 -14.55 -13.78 28.76
CA ASN A 219 -14.18 -15.19 28.75
C ASN A 219 -13.12 -15.55 29.81
N LEU A 220 -12.24 -14.62 30.16
CA LEU A 220 -11.23 -14.81 31.22
C LEU A 220 -11.80 -14.80 32.65
N MET A 221 -12.98 -14.22 32.87
CA MET A 221 -13.59 -14.08 34.20
C MET A 221 -14.44 -15.29 34.63
N VAL A 222 -14.55 -16.33 33.81
CA VAL A 222 -15.37 -17.51 34.10
C VAL A 222 -14.46 -18.68 34.49
N ASP A 223 -14.73 -19.29 35.65
CA ASP A 223 -14.03 -20.50 36.07
C ASP A 223 -14.22 -21.63 35.05
N ILE A 224 -13.13 -22.08 34.45
CA ILE A 224 -13.14 -23.18 33.47
C ILE A 224 -13.27 -24.50 34.24
N LYS A 225 -14.50 -25.01 34.37
CA LYS A 225 -14.79 -26.33 34.98
C LYS A 225 -14.69 -27.50 34.00
N MET A 226 -14.18 -27.26 32.78
CA MET A 226 -14.15 -28.28 31.74
C MET A 226 -13.11 -29.37 32.06
N PRO A 227 -13.45 -30.67 31.95
CA PRO A 227 -12.49 -31.74 32.08
C PRO A 227 -11.43 -31.67 30.96
N LEU A 228 -10.19 -32.09 31.26
CA LEU A 228 -9.05 -31.97 30.33
C LEU A 228 -9.34 -32.55 28.95
N GLY A 229 -10.06 -33.68 28.87
CA GLY A 229 -10.44 -34.29 27.60
C GLY A 229 -11.34 -33.41 26.73
N ALA A 230 -12.23 -32.60 27.33
CA ALA A 230 -13.07 -31.66 26.60
C ALA A 230 -12.26 -30.47 26.06
N ILE A 231 -11.30 -29.96 26.85
CA ILE A 231 -10.38 -28.90 26.42
C ILE A 231 -9.54 -29.38 25.22
N MET A 232 -9.02 -30.59 25.30
CA MET A 232 -8.21 -31.17 24.23
C MET A 232 -9.05 -31.46 22.97
N LEU A 233 -10.32 -31.85 23.13
CA LEU A 233 -11.24 -31.95 22.01
C LEU A 233 -11.45 -30.59 21.31
N VAL A 234 -11.60 -29.50 22.07
CA VAL A 234 -11.67 -28.14 21.50
C VAL A 234 -10.43 -27.84 20.65
N VAL A 235 -9.23 -28.14 21.16
CA VAL A 235 -7.96 -27.93 20.44
C VAL A 235 -7.94 -28.68 19.10
N VAL A 236 -8.46 -29.92 19.07
CA VAL A 236 -8.57 -30.70 17.83
C VAL A 236 -9.59 -30.10 16.85
N LEU A 237 -10.72 -29.60 17.36
CA LEU A 237 -11.81 -29.09 16.53
C LEU A 237 -11.56 -27.69 15.96
N ILE A 238 -10.73 -26.86 16.59
CA ILE A 238 -10.37 -25.52 16.09
C ILE A 238 -9.87 -25.55 14.64
N PRO A 239 -8.79 -26.27 14.27
CA PRO A 239 -8.28 -26.27 12.90
C PRO A 239 -9.25 -26.94 11.92
N LEU A 240 -9.98 -27.97 12.36
CA LEU A 240 -10.95 -28.67 11.53
C LEU A 240 -12.09 -27.74 11.11
N PHE A 241 -12.74 -27.07 12.08
CA PHE A 241 -13.86 -26.19 11.78
C PHE A 241 -13.42 -24.85 11.18
N GLY A 242 -12.20 -24.37 11.48
CA GLY A 242 -11.61 -23.25 10.75
C GLY A 242 -11.44 -23.55 9.26
N TRP A 243 -10.93 -24.73 8.93
CA TRP A 243 -10.79 -25.18 7.54
C TRP A 243 -12.15 -25.37 6.85
N ILE A 244 -13.13 -26.00 7.52
CA ILE A 244 -14.50 -26.12 6.99
C ILE A 244 -15.11 -24.73 6.75
N GLY A 245 -14.90 -23.79 7.68
CA GLY A 245 -15.35 -22.40 7.52
C GLY A 245 -14.74 -21.73 6.29
N GLY A 246 -13.43 -21.92 6.06
CA GLY A 246 -12.75 -21.45 4.85
C GLY A 246 -13.35 -22.04 3.57
N LEU A 247 -13.58 -23.36 3.52
CA LEU A 247 -14.24 -24.01 2.38
C LEU A 247 -15.64 -23.46 2.11
N ILE A 248 -16.42 -23.19 3.15
CA ILE A 248 -17.74 -22.57 3.02
C ILE A 248 -17.59 -21.16 2.43
N ALA A 249 -16.63 -20.37 2.91
CA ALA A 249 -16.38 -19.03 2.41
C ALA A 249 -16.02 -19.05 0.92
N ASP A 250 -15.09 -19.92 0.51
CA ASP A 250 -14.66 -20.08 -0.88
C ASP A 250 -15.83 -20.51 -1.77
N LEU A 251 -16.69 -21.40 -1.28
CA LEU A 251 -17.93 -21.78 -1.97
C LEU A 251 -18.88 -20.60 -2.14
N LEU A 252 -19.09 -19.80 -1.09
CA LEU A 252 -19.96 -18.61 -1.16
C LEU A 252 -19.43 -17.59 -2.16
N VAL A 253 -18.12 -17.33 -2.15
CA VAL A 253 -17.43 -16.43 -3.08
C VAL A 253 -17.56 -16.94 -4.52
N MET A 254 -17.34 -18.24 -4.75
CA MET A 254 -17.49 -18.86 -6.07
C MET A 254 -18.91 -18.71 -6.61
N ILE A 255 -19.93 -19.02 -5.80
CA ILE A 255 -21.33 -18.90 -6.21
C ILE A 255 -21.69 -17.43 -6.49
N ALA A 256 -21.23 -16.52 -5.63
CA ALA A 256 -21.45 -15.09 -5.80
C ALA A 256 -20.81 -14.55 -7.09
N ALA A 257 -19.60 -14.97 -7.42
CA ALA A 257 -18.90 -14.60 -8.66
C ALA A 257 -19.68 -15.06 -9.91
N ILE A 258 -20.25 -16.26 -9.89
CA ILE A 258 -21.07 -16.77 -11.00
C ILE A 258 -22.34 -15.94 -11.16
N LEU A 259 -23.05 -15.64 -10.06
CA LEU A 259 -24.29 -14.85 -10.06
C LEU A 259 -24.09 -13.41 -10.53
N THR A 260 -22.91 -12.84 -10.26
CA THR A 260 -22.57 -11.45 -10.57
C THR A 260 -21.78 -11.27 -11.87
N SER A 261 -21.54 -12.37 -12.61
CA SER A 261 -20.85 -12.36 -13.91
C SER A 261 -21.46 -11.38 -14.93
N ASN A 262 -22.77 -11.14 -14.86
CA ASN A 262 -23.45 -10.12 -15.64
C ASN A 262 -24.07 -9.08 -14.70
N ALA A 263 -23.89 -7.79 -14.99
CA ALA A 263 -24.37 -6.70 -14.14
C ALA A 263 -25.88 -6.79 -13.82
N VAL A 264 -26.70 -7.12 -14.83
CA VAL A 264 -28.16 -7.25 -14.65
C VAL A 264 -28.51 -8.45 -13.76
N LEU A 265 -27.87 -9.60 -13.96
CA LEU A 265 -28.07 -10.78 -13.12
C LEU A 265 -27.55 -10.56 -11.70
N GLY A 266 -26.46 -9.82 -11.55
CA GLY A 266 -25.90 -9.42 -10.27
C GLY A 266 -26.88 -8.59 -9.45
N ILE A 267 -27.49 -7.56 -10.05
CA ILE A 267 -28.51 -6.74 -9.37
C ILE A 267 -29.72 -7.59 -8.97
N ILE A 268 -30.23 -8.44 -9.88
CA ILE A 268 -31.39 -9.30 -9.60
C ILE A 268 -31.08 -10.30 -8.49
N SER A 269 -29.91 -10.96 -8.53
CA SER A 269 -29.51 -11.94 -7.53
C SER A 269 -29.36 -11.32 -6.14
N VAL A 270 -28.74 -10.14 -6.02
CA VAL A 270 -28.65 -9.40 -4.75
C VAL A 270 -30.04 -9.09 -4.20
N LEU A 271 -30.96 -8.59 -5.03
CA LEU A 271 -32.33 -8.30 -4.60
C LEU A 271 -33.08 -9.54 -4.12
N ILE A 272 -32.95 -10.66 -4.84
CA ILE A 272 -33.58 -11.94 -4.47
C ILE A 272 -32.99 -12.46 -3.15
N ILE A 273 -31.66 -12.47 -3.00
CA ILE A 273 -31.00 -12.99 -1.80
C ILE A 273 -31.35 -12.11 -0.58
N LEU A 274 -31.39 -10.79 -0.73
CA LEU A 274 -31.84 -9.89 0.33
C LEU A 274 -33.31 -10.12 0.70
N ALA A 275 -34.20 -10.32 -0.29
CA ALA A 275 -35.60 -10.64 -0.04
C ALA A 275 -35.78 -11.97 0.70
N ILE A 276 -35.03 -13.01 0.31
CA ILE A 276 -35.03 -14.31 1.01
C ILE A 276 -34.48 -14.14 2.43
N THR A 277 -33.39 -13.41 2.61
CA THR A 277 -32.79 -13.14 3.92
C THR A 277 -33.78 -12.42 4.84
N PHE A 278 -34.49 -11.40 4.32
CA PHE A 278 -35.53 -10.69 5.05
C PHE A 278 -36.72 -11.59 5.40
N PHE A 279 -37.13 -12.47 4.49
CA PHE A 279 -38.20 -13.44 4.76
C PHE A 279 -37.81 -14.43 5.87
N VAL A 280 -36.59 -14.98 5.82
CA VAL A 280 -36.05 -15.87 6.86
C VAL A 280 -35.90 -15.13 8.19
N PHE A 281 -35.46 -13.87 8.18
CA PHE A 281 -35.43 -13.03 9.38
C PHE A 281 -36.81 -12.90 10.02
N ARG A 282 -37.85 -12.64 9.21
CA ARG A 282 -39.22 -12.55 9.70
C ARG A 282 -39.71 -13.87 10.29
N LEU A 283 -39.41 -15.00 9.64
CA LEU A 283 -39.71 -16.33 10.18
C LEU A 283 -38.99 -16.58 11.50
N MET A 284 -37.70 -16.24 11.58
CA MET A 284 -36.88 -16.36 12.80
C MET A 284 -37.44 -15.50 13.93
N ALA A 285 -37.79 -14.24 13.66
CA ALA A 285 -38.35 -13.32 14.65
C ALA A 285 -39.67 -13.85 15.22
N ASN A 286 -40.59 -14.30 14.35
CA ASN A 286 -41.84 -14.91 14.77
C ASN A 286 -41.62 -16.19 15.58
N ALA A 287 -40.64 -17.03 15.19
CA ALA A 287 -40.32 -18.25 15.92
C ALA A 287 -39.77 -17.94 17.32
N MET A 288 -38.92 -16.91 17.45
CA MET A 288 -38.37 -16.46 18.74
C MET A 288 -39.45 -15.89 19.67
N GLU A 289 -40.41 -15.14 19.14
CA GLU A 289 -41.51 -14.57 19.94
C GLU A 289 -42.44 -15.67 20.48
N ASN A 290 -42.68 -16.73 19.70
CA ASN A 290 -43.54 -17.85 20.08
C ASN A 290 -42.84 -18.94 20.93
N THR A 291 -41.56 -18.77 21.27
CA THR A 291 -40.79 -19.76 22.05
C THR A 291 -41.32 -19.95 23.48
N PHE A 292 -42.21 -19.08 23.96
CA PHE A 292 -42.83 -19.22 25.27
C PHE A 292 -43.89 -20.33 25.36
N ASP A 293 -44.40 -20.88 24.24
CA ASP A 293 -45.60 -21.74 24.33
C ASP A 293 -45.64 -23.06 23.52
N SER A 294 -44.67 -23.45 22.68
CA SER A 294 -44.68 -24.82 22.08
C SER A 294 -43.58 -25.22 21.08
N GLN A 295 -42.72 -24.33 20.58
CA GLN A 295 -41.81 -24.71 19.49
C GLN A 295 -40.56 -25.49 19.99
N PRO A 296 -40.12 -26.53 19.26
CA PRO A 296 -38.94 -27.28 19.63
C PRO A 296 -37.67 -26.46 19.35
N ALA A 297 -36.78 -26.36 20.34
CA ALA A 297 -35.59 -25.49 20.33
C ALA A 297 -34.62 -25.69 19.14
N TRP A 298 -34.67 -26.84 18.45
CA TRP A 298 -33.84 -27.09 17.27
C TRP A 298 -34.30 -26.32 16.03
N GLN A 299 -35.60 -26.03 15.90
CA GLN A 299 -36.14 -25.29 14.75
C GLN A 299 -35.73 -23.82 14.79
N THR A 300 -35.80 -23.18 15.96
CA THR A 300 -35.37 -21.79 16.14
C THR A 300 -33.86 -21.63 15.92
N GLN A 301 -33.06 -22.59 16.39
CA GLN A 301 -31.62 -22.64 16.14
C GLN A 301 -31.29 -22.83 14.65
N ALA A 302 -32.01 -23.72 13.96
CA ALA A 302 -31.81 -23.93 12.52
C ALA A 302 -32.13 -22.67 11.70
N LEU A 303 -33.22 -21.97 12.05
CA LEU A 303 -33.57 -20.69 11.41
C LEU A 303 -32.53 -19.60 11.66
N LEU A 304 -31.95 -19.54 12.87
CA LEU A 304 -30.88 -18.60 13.19
C LEU A 304 -29.62 -18.87 12.37
N VAL A 305 -29.21 -20.13 12.26
CA VAL A 305 -28.04 -20.52 11.46
C VAL A 305 -28.27 -20.21 9.99
N LEU A 306 -29.46 -20.52 9.46
CA LEU A 306 -29.84 -20.22 8.09
C LEU A 306 -29.84 -18.71 7.83
N PHE A 307 -30.38 -17.91 8.75
CA PHE A 307 -30.37 -16.45 8.65
C PHE A 307 -28.93 -15.90 8.63
N LEU A 308 -28.05 -16.38 9.51
CA LEU A 308 -26.66 -15.94 9.54
C LEU A 308 -25.92 -16.30 8.26
N PHE A 309 -26.12 -17.52 7.75
CA PHE A 309 -25.55 -17.97 6.49
C PHE A 309 -26.01 -17.13 5.31
N LEU A 310 -27.33 -16.88 5.19
CA LEU A 310 -27.89 -16.04 4.14
C LEU A 310 -27.46 -14.58 4.26
N SER A 311 -27.32 -14.05 5.47
CA SER A 311 -26.81 -12.71 5.71
C SER A 311 -25.37 -12.57 5.22
N VAL A 312 -24.51 -13.52 5.56
CA VAL A 312 -23.13 -13.57 5.02
C VAL A 312 -23.17 -13.67 3.50
N PHE A 313 -23.95 -14.58 2.93
CA PHE A 313 -24.06 -14.71 1.47
C PHE A 313 -24.55 -13.43 0.78
N SER A 314 -25.52 -12.73 1.37
CA SER A 314 -26.01 -11.44 0.87
C SER A 314 -24.90 -10.39 0.84
N LEU A 315 -24.07 -10.33 1.88
CA LEU A 315 -22.92 -9.43 1.96
C LEU A 315 -21.89 -9.72 0.85
N VAL A 316 -21.60 -11.00 0.59
CA VAL A 316 -20.65 -11.42 -0.44
C VAL A 316 -21.13 -11.10 -1.84
N THR A 317 -22.40 -11.39 -2.14
CA THR A 317 -22.97 -11.05 -3.45
C THR A 317 -23.01 -9.54 -3.67
N LEU A 318 -23.31 -8.76 -2.62
CA LEU A 318 -23.25 -7.30 -2.69
C LEU A 318 -21.82 -6.80 -2.92
N ALA A 319 -20.82 -7.40 -2.26
CA ALA A 319 -19.42 -7.05 -2.46
C ALA A 319 -18.96 -7.37 -3.89
N HIS A 320 -19.26 -8.57 -4.43
CA HIS A 320 -18.93 -8.88 -5.82
C HIS A 320 -19.59 -7.93 -6.83
N LEU A 321 -20.86 -7.55 -6.60
CA LEU A 321 -21.50 -6.53 -7.40
C LEU A 321 -20.79 -5.18 -7.27
N GLY A 322 -20.39 -4.81 -6.05
CA GLY A 322 -19.64 -3.60 -5.74
C GLY A 322 -18.29 -3.52 -6.45
N VAL A 323 -17.59 -4.64 -6.64
CA VAL A 323 -16.37 -4.70 -7.46
C VAL A 323 -16.68 -4.26 -8.90
N GLY A 324 -17.68 -4.85 -9.55
CA GLY A 324 -18.04 -4.52 -10.93
C GLY A 324 -18.61 -3.11 -11.10
N VAL A 325 -19.39 -2.63 -10.12
CA VAL A 325 -19.90 -1.25 -10.12
C VAL A 325 -18.77 -0.25 -9.86
N GLY A 326 -17.84 -0.57 -8.97
CA GLY A 326 -16.71 0.27 -8.60
C GLY A 326 -15.76 0.51 -9.77
N THR A 327 -15.40 -0.56 -10.50
CA THR A 327 -14.56 -0.43 -11.71
C THR A 327 -15.25 0.41 -12.78
N TRP A 328 -16.52 0.13 -13.06
CA TRP A 328 -17.30 0.91 -14.02
C TRP A 328 -17.40 2.39 -13.62
N LEU A 329 -17.62 2.68 -12.34
CA LEU A 329 -17.72 4.05 -11.85
C LEU A 329 -16.36 4.77 -11.92
N SER A 330 -15.27 4.06 -11.66
CA SER A 330 -13.90 4.61 -11.72
C SER A 330 -13.54 5.05 -13.14
N GLU A 331 -13.89 4.26 -14.15
CA GLU A 331 -13.60 4.55 -15.55
C GLU A 331 -14.48 5.67 -16.13
N ASN A 332 -15.73 5.78 -15.69
CA ASN A 332 -16.72 6.68 -16.31
C ASN A 332 -16.84 8.07 -15.64
N LEU A 333 -16.37 8.25 -14.40
CA LEU A 333 -16.59 9.51 -13.65
C LEU A 333 -15.47 10.55 -13.83
N GLY A 334 -14.40 10.24 -14.57
CA GLY A 334 -13.28 11.17 -14.79
C GLY A 334 -12.70 11.66 -13.46
N VAL A 335 -12.85 12.96 -13.16
CA VAL A 335 -12.35 13.60 -11.91
C VAL A 335 -12.98 13.00 -10.64
N PHE A 336 -14.20 12.45 -10.73
CA PHE A 336 -14.86 11.77 -9.61
C PHE A 336 -14.63 10.25 -9.59
N GLY A 337 -13.72 9.73 -10.44
CA GLY A 337 -13.37 8.31 -10.51
C GLY A 337 -12.90 7.72 -9.17
N PHE A 338 -12.36 8.54 -8.28
CA PHE A 338 -11.96 8.14 -6.92
C PHE A 338 -13.11 7.50 -6.12
N VAL A 339 -14.37 7.89 -6.35
CA VAL A 339 -15.53 7.30 -5.69
C VAL A 339 -15.72 5.85 -6.15
N GLY A 340 -15.50 5.58 -7.44
CA GLY A 340 -15.55 4.23 -8.00
C GLY A 340 -14.44 3.35 -7.46
N ASN A 341 -13.21 3.88 -7.44
CA ASN A 341 -12.06 3.19 -6.86
C ASN A 341 -12.28 2.85 -5.38
N PHE A 342 -12.84 3.78 -4.59
CA PHE A 342 -13.21 3.52 -3.19
C PHE A 342 -14.20 2.36 -3.05
N ILE A 343 -15.25 2.33 -3.88
CA ILE A 343 -16.26 1.24 -3.85
C ILE A 343 -15.61 -0.09 -4.24
N PHE A 344 -14.74 -0.09 -5.26
CA PHE A 344 -13.99 -1.28 -5.69
C PHE A 344 -13.13 -1.83 -4.55
N VAL A 345 -12.25 -1.01 -3.96
CA VAL A 345 -11.34 -1.44 -2.89
C VAL A 345 -12.11 -1.91 -1.66
N LEU A 346 -13.16 -1.19 -1.24
CA LEU A 346 -13.99 -1.60 -0.10
C LEU A 346 -14.63 -2.98 -0.34
N SER A 347 -15.09 -3.21 -1.57
CA SER A 347 -15.76 -4.45 -1.95
C SER A 347 -14.78 -5.63 -2.05
N ASP A 348 -13.63 -5.40 -2.68
CA ASP A 348 -12.57 -6.39 -2.82
C ASP A 348 -11.99 -6.80 -1.46
N LEU A 349 -11.74 -5.81 -0.60
CA LEU A 349 -11.31 -6.04 0.79
C LEU A 349 -12.37 -6.84 1.57
N THR A 350 -13.66 -6.57 1.35
CA THR A 350 -14.74 -7.34 1.99
C THR A 350 -14.70 -8.81 1.57
N ILE A 351 -14.45 -9.10 0.29
CA ILE A 351 -14.32 -10.48 -0.23
C ILE A 351 -13.10 -11.16 0.39
N LEU A 352 -11.96 -10.47 0.44
CA LEU A 352 -10.72 -11.00 1.01
C LEU A 352 -10.85 -11.29 2.51
N LEU A 353 -11.46 -10.37 3.28
CA LEU A 353 -11.68 -10.57 4.72
C LEU A 353 -12.73 -11.64 5.02
N LEU A 354 -13.64 -11.93 4.09
CA LEU A 354 -14.70 -12.91 4.32
C LEU A 354 -14.14 -14.29 4.69
N SER A 355 -13.14 -14.79 3.96
CA SER A 355 -12.57 -16.12 4.21
C SER A 355 -12.02 -16.22 5.63
N VAL A 356 -11.34 -15.15 6.08
CA VAL A 356 -10.84 -15.03 7.46
C VAL A 356 -12.00 -15.00 8.47
N LEU A 357 -13.04 -14.20 8.22
CA LEU A 357 -14.17 -14.04 9.13
C LEU A 357 -15.01 -15.33 9.26
N VAL A 358 -15.34 -15.98 8.15
CA VAL A 358 -16.12 -17.22 8.15
C VAL A 358 -15.29 -18.39 8.70
N GLY A 359 -13.99 -18.44 8.39
CA GLY A 359 -13.04 -19.35 9.04
C GLY A 359 -13.02 -19.16 10.56
N PHE A 360 -12.98 -17.91 11.02
CA PHE A 360 -13.05 -17.58 12.45
C PHE A 360 -14.39 -17.97 13.10
N VAL A 361 -15.52 -17.75 12.41
CA VAL A 361 -16.83 -18.26 12.87
C VAL A 361 -16.83 -19.78 12.96
N GLY A 362 -16.20 -20.47 12.00
CA GLY A 362 -15.96 -21.91 12.05
C GLY A 362 -15.18 -22.31 13.30
N ILE A 363 -14.08 -21.62 13.61
CA ILE A 363 -13.29 -21.84 14.84
C ILE A 363 -14.18 -21.69 16.08
N LEU A 364 -14.96 -20.60 16.19
CA LEU A 364 -15.87 -20.39 17.31
C LEU A 364 -16.90 -21.52 17.43
N PHE A 365 -17.44 -21.99 16.31
CA PHE A 365 -18.36 -23.11 16.29
C PHE A 365 -17.68 -24.40 16.79
N GLY A 366 -16.45 -24.68 16.34
CA GLY A 366 -15.64 -25.80 16.83
C GLY A 366 -15.36 -25.74 18.33
N ILE A 367 -15.09 -24.55 18.88
CA ILE A 367 -14.91 -24.34 20.33
C ILE A 367 -16.19 -24.64 21.09
N THR A 368 -17.34 -24.12 20.64
CA THR A 368 -18.62 -24.35 21.33
C THR A 368 -19.05 -25.81 21.29
N LEU A 369 -18.87 -26.49 20.15
CA LEU A 369 -19.14 -27.92 20.02
C LEU A 369 -18.20 -28.75 20.88
N GLY A 370 -16.89 -28.50 20.81
CA GLY A 370 -15.89 -29.25 21.56
C GLY A 370 -16.09 -29.15 23.06
N GLY A 371 -16.40 -27.95 23.56
CA GLY A 371 -16.66 -27.74 24.99
C GLY A 371 -17.91 -28.49 25.45
N ARG A 372 -19.05 -28.26 24.78
CA ARG A 372 -20.34 -28.83 25.19
C ARG A 372 -20.39 -30.35 25.02
N TYR A 373 -20.05 -30.85 23.82
CA TYR A 373 -20.11 -32.29 23.56
C TYR A 373 -18.97 -33.03 24.26
N GLY A 374 -17.79 -32.43 24.40
CA GLY A 374 -16.68 -33.04 25.14
C GLY A 374 -17.03 -33.29 26.60
N GLU A 375 -17.66 -32.31 27.26
CA GLU A 375 -18.13 -32.46 28.64
C GLU A 375 -19.26 -33.51 28.74
N GLU A 376 -20.25 -33.44 27.85
CA GLU A 376 -21.37 -34.39 27.84
C GLU A 376 -20.93 -35.85 27.59
N ILE A 377 -19.96 -36.07 26.69
CA ILE A 377 -19.38 -37.38 26.43
C ILE A 377 -18.69 -37.92 27.68
N ILE A 378 -17.86 -37.11 28.33
CA ILE A 378 -17.10 -37.54 29.52
C ILE A 378 -18.04 -37.85 30.69
N LEU A 379 -19.12 -37.08 30.87
CA LEU A 379 -20.09 -37.28 31.96
C LEU A 379 -21.03 -38.47 31.73
N ARG A 380 -21.34 -38.82 30.48
CA ARG A 380 -22.24 -39.94 30.15
C ARG A 380 -21.54 -41.29 30.05
N LEU A 381 -20.23 -41.30 29.80
CA LEU A 381 -19.46 -42.53 29.64
C LEU A 381 -19.13 -43.19 30.99
N PRO A 382 -19.12 -44.54 31.06
CA PRO A 382 -18.58 -45.23 32.22
C PRO A 382 -17.09 -44.91 32.41
N HIS A 383 -16.62 -45.02 33.66
CA HIS A 383 -15.31 -44.52 34.10
C HIS A 383 -14.14 -44.92 33.18
N LEU A 384 -14.09 -46.19 32.76
CA LEU A 384 -13.01 -46.73 31.95
C LEU A 384 -13.02 -46.14 30.53
N SER A 385 -14.19 -45.99 29.90
CA SER A 385 -14.30 -45.34 28.59
C SER A 385 -14.05 -43.84 28.64
N ALA A 386 -14.42 -43.16 29.73
CA ALA A 386 -14.11 -41.74 29.91
C ALA A 386 -12.59 -41.50 30.04
N GLN A 387 -11.88 -42.40 30.72
CA GLN A 387 -10.41 -42.37 30.80
C GLN A 387 -9.76 -42.61 29.43
N ILE A 388 -10.22 -43.61 28.67
CA ILE A 388 -9.71 -43.89 27.32
C ILE A 388 -9.95 -42.68 26.40
N PHE A 389 -11.18 -42.14 26.40
CA PHE A 389 -11.52 -40.96 25.62
C PHE A 389 -10.61 -39.77 25.98
N THR A 390 -10.44 -39.50 27.28
CA THR A 390 -9.57 -38.41 27.75
C THR A 390 -8.12 -38.61 27.34
N ALA A 391 -7.58 -39.83 27.44
CA ALA A 391 -6.22 -40.14 27.03
C ALA A 391 -6.02 -39.93 25.51
N VAL A 392 -6.96 -40.43 24.69
CA VAL A 392 -6.92 -40.27 23.23
C VAL A 392 -7.07 -38.80 22.84
N ALA A 393 -8.07 -38.10 23.38
CA ALA A 393 -8.30 -36.69 23.11
C ALA A 393 -7.07 -35.85 23.50
N THR A 394 -6.45 -36.14 24.65
CA THR A 394 -5.24 -35.46 25.10
C THR A 394 -4.07 -35.73 24.18
N ALA A 395 -3.83 -36.98 23.76
CA ALA A 395 -2.73 -37.30 22.85
C ALA A 395 -2.89 -36.59 21.49
N VAL A 396 -4.09 -36.65 20.90
CA VAL A 396 -4.38 -36.00 19.61
C VAL A 396 -4.37 -34.47 19.75
N GLY A 397 -5.01 -33.92 20.77
CA GLY A 397 -5.05 -32.49 21.05
C GLY A 397 -3.66 -31.91 21.30
N THR A 398 -2.80 -32.62 22.03
CA THR A 398 -1.40 -32.22 22.23
C THR A 398 -0.63 -32.21 20.91
N ALA A 399 -0.79 -33.25 20.07
CA ALA A 399 -0.15 -33.29 18.76
C ALA A 399 -0.60 -32.12 17.86
N VAL A 400 -1.91 -31.89 17.78
CA VAL A 400 -2.50 -30.77 17.02
C VAL A 400 -1.99 -29.42 17.55
N PHE A 401 -1.91 -29.25 18.87
CA PHE A 401 -1.38 -28.04 19.49
C PHE A 401 0.07 -27.77 19.06
N PHE A 402 0.95 -28.77 19.17
CA PHE A 402 2.36 -28.62 18.78
C PHE A 402 2.52 -28.37 17.28
N ILE A 403 1.74 -29.06 16.43
CA ILE A 403 1.72 -28.80 14.99
C ILE A 403 1.27 -27.36 14.71
N GLY A 404 0.20 -26.91 15.38
CA GLY A 404 -0.32 -25.55 15.24
C GLY A 404 0.71 -24.49 15.62
N VAL A 405 1.35 -24.65 16.79
CA VAL A 405 2.42 -23.76 17.25
C VAL A 405 3.60 -23.75 16.28
N THR A 406 4.01 -24.92 15.79
CA THR A 406 5.12 -25.03 14.82
C THR A 406 4.76 -24.36 13.49
N MET A 407 3.54 -24.55 12.99
CA MET A 407 3.03 -23.87 11.80
C MET A 407 2.98 -22.35 11.99
N SER A 408 2.56 -21.85 13.16
CA SER A 408 2.59 -20.43 13.48
C SER A 408 4.02 -19.88 13.45
N PHE A 409 5.00 -20.60 14.01
CA PHE A 409 6.41 -20.20 13.92
C PHE A 409 6.93 -20.19 12.48
N ILE A 410 6.60 -21.22 11.68
CA ILE A 410 6.98 -21.27 10.26
C ILE A 410 6.37 -20.09 9.50
N TRP A 411 5.10 -19.78 9.73
CA TRP A 411 4.41 -18.65 9.11
C TRP A 411 5.05 -17.31 9.50
N ILE A 412 5.39 -17.10 10.78
CA ILE A 412 6.11 -15.90 11.24
C ILE A 412 7.50 -15.81 10.58
N ASN A 413 8.20 -16.94 10.44
CA ASN A 413 9.51 -16.97 9.78
C ASN A 413 9.43 -16.68 8.27
N LEU A 414 8.34 -17.07 7.60
CA LEU A 414 8.07 -16.77 6.19
C LEU A 414 7.84 -15.27 5.92
N LEU A 415 7.48 -14.49 6.94
CA LEU A 415 7.31 -13.03 6.82
C LEU A 415 8.64 -12.25 6.79
N GLY A 416 9.79 -12.92 6.67
CA GLY A 416 11.11 -12.26 6.54
C GLY A 416 11.60 -11.57 7.82
N LEU A 417 10.92 -11.75 8.96
CA LEU A 417 11.34 -11.18 10.24
C LEU A 417 12.72 -11.67 10.72
N ARG A 418 13.21 -12.80 10.17
CA ARG A 418 14.56 -13.30 10.46
C ARG A 418 15.66 -12.37 9.96
N ASP A 419 15.41 -11.61 8.88
CA ASP A 419 16.38 -10.65 8.34
C ASP A 419 16.51 -9.39 9.22
N PHE A 420 15.58 -9.19 10.16
CA PHE A 420 15.56 -8.05 11.10
C PHE A 420 15.99 -8.42 12.53
N VAL A 421 16.20 -9.71 12.83
CA VAL A 421 16.74 -10.16 14.12
C VAL A 421 18.25 -10.27 13.96
N PRO A 422 19.06 -9.44 14.66
CA PRO A 422 20.50 -9.60 14.61
C PRO A 422 20.84 -11.02 15.06
N GLU A 423 21.61 -11.74 14.25
CA GLU A 423 22.13 -13.06 14.59
C GLU A 423 22.90 -12.93 15.91
N THR A 424 22.24 -13.24 17.02
CA THR A 424 22.93 -13.43 18.29
C THR A 424 23.70 -14.72 18.12
N THR A 425 25.01 -14.55 17.91
CA THR A 425 26.06 -15.57 17.92
C THR A 425 25.71 -16.74 18.83
N ALA A 426 25.49 -17.90 18.23
CA ALA A 426 25.59 -19.21 18.88
C ALA A 426 26.41 -20.12 17.97
#